data_AF-A0A3D2X7N5-F1
#
_entry.id   AF-A0A3D2X7N5-F1
#
_cell.length_a   1.000
_cell.length_b   1.000
_cell.length_c   1.000
_cell.angle_alpha   90.00
_cell.angle_beta   90.00
_cell.angle_gamma   90.00
#
_symmetry.space_group_name_H-M   'P 1'
#
loop_
_entity.id
_entity.type
_entity.pdbx_description
1 polymer ?
#
loop_
_entity_poly.entity_id
_entity_poly.type
_entity_poly.pdbx_seq_one_letter_code
_entity_poly.pdbx_strand_id
1 'polypeptide(L)'
;WLAKLRDWQMKYNPISKPAKWTELTTNHLGSAKDVRILKQMGKITFLFRNPTSIGQEHLPIGVNGLDYIWYKTLQKLEEQLKENTSSEEERALKFVNPDSKRTTYYPLHSLRVSLITAYALEGGVPMPILSKAIAGHARLIMTLYYTKAGISYVTDTMNQAEKSILENDKEVFNRFIRDAKYEQLETSVAANDPIAYQAVINAQKSGASIIISDKGICPKGCFGCDSGGTYVNDDTDKTTYGVVPGFPEQNCVRCRWFVTGPAFLPGLVHHFNTIGYNMGETGKRVIKYQNDIELLENEKYECELNGTVFTKHHELLKYEQLYAQEIQKNDKLANDYNATLRLVDKCMKIIKETPSNNGFQLVSVGSISDVGISIDNIEHELEQLQIICNGAELFPETDASKAVLQRSQIIDLTLKNNHKMSVMFSLTEEEQLIAGNQFMRLLISRAGSLKDAIPYVIGRKKLEEIGFKNEFVDELKSVTIKSNVLLINSSTIGEK
;
A
#
# COMPACT_ATOMS: atom_id res chain seq x y z
N TRP A 1 24.99 40.81 -2.33
CA TRP A 1 25.44 39.68 -3.17
C TRP A 1 25.94 40.13 -4.54
N LEU A 2 25.18 40.92 -5.30
CA LEU A 2 25.58 41.40 -6.64
C LEU A 2 26.91 42.18 -6.69
N ALA A 3 27.21 43.00 -5.68
CA ALA A 3 28.52 43.67 -5.57
C ALA A 3 29.68 42.67 -5.48
N LYS A 4 29.55 41.62 -4.65
CA LYS A 4 30.55 40.54 -4.55
C LYS A 4 30.74 39.81 -5.88
N LEU A 5 29.64 39.53 -6.59
CA LEU A 5 29.69 38.89 -7.91
C LEU A 5 30.40 39.79 -8.94
N ARG A 6 30.08 41.09 -8.94
CA ARG A 6 30.77 42.08 -9.79
C ARG A 6 32.26 42.11 -9.50
N ASP A 7 32.64 42.22 -8.23
CA ASP A 7 34.05 42.31 -7.84
C ASP A 7 34.80 41.02 -8.20
N TRP A 8 34.16 39.85 -8.04
CA TRP A 8 34.69 38.57 -8.50
C TRP A 8 34.85 38.51 -10.03
N GLN A 9 33.85 38.95 -10.80
CA GLN A 9 33.92 39.00 -12.25
C GLN A 9 35.00 39.98 -12.74
N MET A 10 35.15 41.14 -12.10
CA MET A 10 36.20 42.11 -12.44
C MET A 10 37.60 41.55 -12.18
N LYS A 11 37.76 40.76 -11.11
CA LYS A 11 39.05 40.17 -10.73
C LYS A 11 39.44 38.98 -11.62
N TYR A 12 38.51 38.06 -11.88
CA TYR A 12 38.82 36.78 -12.52
C TYR A 12 38.38 36.70 -13.99
N ASN A 13 37.48 37.56 -14.44
CA ASN A 13 36.93 37.53 -15.79
C ASN A 13 36.64 38.94 -16.34
N PRO A 14 37.66 39.83 -16.45
CA PRO A 14 37.45 41.21 -16.88
C PRO A 14 36.86 41.30 -18.30
N ILE A 15 36.04 42.32 -18.57
CA ILE A 15 35.52 42.63 -19.90
C ILE A 15 36.19 43.89 -20.45
N SER A 16 36.65 43.82 -21.70
CA SER A 16 37.15 44.99 -22.46
C SER A 16 36.02 45.71 -23.20
N LYS A 17 34.96 44.99 -23.60
CA LYS A 17 33.80 45.53 -24.31
C LYS A 17 32.53 44.70 -24.07
N PRO A 18 31.33 45.32 -24.09
CA PRO A 18 30.07 44.59 -24.14
C PRO A 18 29.89 43.85 -25.48
N ALA A 19 29.26 42.68 -25.45
CA ALA A 19 28.92 41.92 -26.65
C ALA A 19 27.69 42.51 -27.35
N LYS A 20 27.74 42.65 -28.68
CA LYS A 20 26.54 42.96 -29.47
C LYS A 20 25.80 41.66 -29.79
N TRP A 21 24.47 41.69 -29.73
CA TRP A 21 23.66 40.52 -30.11
C TRP A 21 23.88 40.08 -31.57
N THR A 22 24.29 40.99 -32.45
CA THR A 22 24.64 40.70 -33.85
C THR A 22 25.95 39.93 -34.01
N GLU A 23 26.80 39.87 -32.99
CA GLU A 23 28.05 39.10 -33.01
C GLU A 23 27.80 37.61 -32.70
N LEU A 24 26.60 37.26 -32.22
CA LEU A 24 26.25 35.89 -31.85
C LEU A 24 25.85 35.08 -33.09
N THR A 25 26.51 33.95 -33.26
CA THR A 25 26.21 32.96 -34.29
C THR A 25 25.24 31.88 -33.80
N THR A 26 24.82 30.99 -34.70
CA THR A 26 24.02 29.79 -34.39
C THR A 26 24.65 28.93 -33.28
N ASN A 27 25.99 28.90 -33.19
CA ASN A 27 26.73 28.20 -32.14
C ASN A 27 26.43 28.71 -30.72
N HIS A 28 25.98 29.97 -30.59
CA HIS A 28 25.64 30.60 -29.31
C HIS A 28 24.13 30.65 -29.08
N LEU A 29 23.34 30.84 -30.16
CA LEU A 29 21.90 31.02 -30.09
C LEU A 29 21.10 29.71 -30.22
N GLY A 30 21.73 28.62 -30.66
CA GLY A 30 21.11 27.33 -30.94
C GLY A 30 20.31 27.29 -32.24
N SER A 31 19.74 28.40 -32.67
CA SER A 31 19.00 28.55 -33.93
C SER A 31 19.33 29.88 -34.63
N ALA A 32 19.08 29.93 -35.94
CA ALA A 32 19.19 31.16 -36.70
C ALA A 32 18.09 32.14 -36.27
N LYS A 33 18.47 33.35 -35.86
CA LYS A 33 17.54 34.44 -35.50
C LYS A 33 17.63 35.57 -36.52
N ASP A 34 16.49 36.23 -36.75
CA ASP A 34 16.44 37.40 -37.65
C ASP A 34 17.34 38.53 -37.11
N VAL A 35 18.21 39.04 -37.98
CA VAL A 35 19.16 40.12 -37.68
C VAL A 35 18.45 41.37 -37.16
N ARG A 36 17.21 41.64 -37.59
CA ARG A 36 16.40 42.78 -37.11
C ARG A 36 16.11 42.67 -35.61
N ILE A 37 15.79 41.46 -35.14
CA ILE A 37 15.55 41.18 -33.71
C ILE A 37 16.85 41.35 -32.92
N LEU A 38 17.96 40.80 -33.43
CA LEU A 38 19.26 40.92 -32.77
C LEU A 38 19.72 42.39 -32.65
N LYS A 39 19.45 43.23 -33.66
CA LYS A 39 19.72 44.67 -33.58
C LYS A 39 18.89 45.36 -32.48
N GLN A 40 17.62 44.99 -32.32
CA GLN A 40 16.75 45.56 -31.26
C GLN A 40 17.21 45.17 -29.85
N MET A 41 17.78 43.98 -29.66
CA MET A 41 18.27 43.53 -28.35
C MET A 41 19.55 44.25 -27.88
N GLY A 42 20.26 44.94 -28.79
CA GLY A 42 21.35 45.88 -28.45
C GLY A 42 22.65 45.21 -27.99
N LYS A 43 23.16 45.61 -26.82
CA LYS A 43 24.43 45.14 -26.23
C LYS A 43 24.18 44.50 -24.86
N ILE A 44 24.94 43.45 -24.53
CA ILE A 44 24.82 42.72 -23.27
C ILE A 44 26.20 42.29 -22.74
N THR A 45 26.31 42.15 -21.42
CA THR A 45 27.48 41.58 -20.75
C THR A 45 27.09 40.23 -20.14
N PHE A 46 27.55 39.13 -20.75
CA PHE A 46 27.22 37.78 -20.30
C PHE A 46 27.93 37.44 -18.98
N LEU A 47 27.20 36.80 -18.08
CA LEU A 47 27.73 36.36 -16.78
C LEU A 47 28.70 35.17 -16.93
N PHE A 48 28.35 34.21 -17.78
CA PHE A 48 29.14 33.04 -18.10
C PHE A 48 29.71 33.19 -19.51
N ARG A 49 31.04 33.24 -19.60
CA ARG A 49 31.82 33.50 -20.83
C ARG A 49 32.89 32.44 -20.98
N ASN A 50 33.35 32.22 -22.21
CA ASN A 50 34.46 31.30 -22.45
C ASN A 50 35.80 32.05 -22.58
N PRO A 51 36.65 32.07 -21.53
CA PRO A 51 37.93 32.76 -21.59
C PRO A 51 38.94 32.08 -22.53
N THR A 52 38.69 30.85 -22.97
CA THR A 52 39.59 30.13 -23.90
C THR A 52 39.35 30.48 -25.37
N SER A 53 38.28 31.23 -25.68
CA SER A 53 37.95 31.65 -27.04
C SER A 53 38.69 32.94 -27.39
N ILE A 54 39.93 32.81 -27.90
CA ILE A 54 40.80 33.96 -28.24
C ILE A 54 40.10 34.90 -29.24
N GLY A 55 39.99 36.19 -28.89
CA GLY A 55 39.31 37.23 -29.66
C GLY A 55 37.78 37.27 -29.51
N GLN A 56 37.20 36.34 -28.74
CA GLN A 56 35.77 36.19 -28.47
C GLN A 56 35.48 35.99 -26.96
N GLU A 57 36.39 36.43 -26.09
CA GLU A 57 36.34 36.21 -24.64
C GLU A 57 35.12 36.90 -23.98
N HIS A 58 34.56 37.91 -24.65
CA HIS A 58 33.36 38.64 -24.22
C HIS A 58 32.06 37.92 -24.61
N LEU A 59 32.12 36.85 -25.42
CA LEU A 59 30.98 36.05 -25.86
C LEU A 59 30.62 34.92 -24.87
N PRO A 60 29.36 34.44 -24.86
CA PRO A 60 28.95 33.39 -23.95
C PRO A 60 29.52 32.03 -24.39
N ILE A 61 29.46 31.05 -23.49
CA ILE A 61 29.78 29.66 -23.84
C ILE A 61 28.79 29.18 -24.92
N GLY A 62 29.30 28.52 -25.97
CA GLY A 62 28.47 27.95 -27.02
C GLY A 62 27.57 26.82 -26.52
N VAL A 63 26.53 26.49 -27.29
CA VAL A 63 25.46 25.55 -26.88
C VAL A 63 26.01 24.19 -26.43
N ASN A 64 26.99 23.64 -27.16
CA ASN A 64 27.60 22.34 -26.86
C ASN A 64 28.92 22.47 -26.07
N GLY A 65 29.25 23.67 -25.59
CA GLY A 65 30.52 23.94 -24.91
C GLY A 65 30.63 23.24 -23.56
N LEU A 66 29.49 23.01 -22.89
CA LEU A 66 29.44 22.35 -21.59
C LEU A 66 29.43 20.81 -21.71
N ASP A 67 28.92 20.25 -22.80
CA ASP A 67 28.77 18.79 -22.97
C ASP A 67 30.11 18.06 -22.83
N TYR A 68 31.17 18.62 -23.40
CA TYR A 68 32.51 18.05 -23.32
C TYR A 68 33.10 18.11 -21.90
N ILE A 69 32.88 19.21 -21.19
CA ILE A 69 33.34 19.38 -19.80
C ILE A 69 32.57 18.42 -18.90
N TRP A 70 31.26 18.31 -19.11
CA TRP A 70 30.39 17.39 -18.38
C TRP A 70 30.81 15.93 -18.60
N TYR A 71 31.06 15.54 -19.85
CA TYR A 71 31.59 14.22 -20.20
C TYR A 71 32.88 13.91 -19.44
N LYS A 72 33.87 14.83 -19.47
CA LYS A 72 35.14 14.64 -18.74
C LYS A 72 34.95 14.52 -17.23
N THR A 73 34.02 15.29 -16.68
CA THR A 73 33.71 15.26 -15.24
C THR A 73 33.15 13.89 -14.86
N LEU A 74 32.18 13.39 -15.63
CA LEU A 74 31.59 12.06 -15.42
C LEU A 74 32.60 10.93 -15.68
N GLN A 75 33.47 11.06 -16.68
CA GLN A 75 34.54 10.10 -16.93
C GLN A 75 35.48 10.02 -15.74
N LYS A 76 35.88 11.17 -15.17
CA LYS A 76 36.76 11.17 -14.00
C LYS A 76 36.07 10.59 -12.77
N LEU A 77 34.78 10.88 -12.59
CA LEU A 77 33.96 10.27 -11.54
C LEU A 77 33.92 8.74 -11.68
N GLU A 78 33.71 8.24 -12.90
CA GLU A 78 33.69 6.80 -13.18
C GLU A 78 35.04 6.14 -12.87
N GLU A 79 36.16 6.77 -13.22
CA GLU A 79 37.50 6.30 -12.85
C GLU A 79 37.68 6.25 -11.33
N GLN A 80 37.28 7.32 -10.62
CA GLN A 80 37.43 7.40 -9.17
C GLN A 80 36.58 6.36 -8.43
N LEU A 81 35.39 6.04 -8.93
CA LEU A 81 34.53 4.99 -8.37
C LEU A 81 35.14 3.61 -8.56
N LYS A 82 35.76 3.34 -9.73
CA LYS A 82 36.47 2.07 -9.96
C LYS A 82 37.66 1.88 -9.02
N GLU A 83 38.37 2.95 -8.70
CA GLU A 83 39.57 2.92 -7.85
C GLU A 83 39.27 2.88 -6.34
N ASN A 84 38.23 3.59 -5.88
CA ASN A 84 38.08 3.88 -4.44
C ASN A 84 36.92 3.16 -3.73
N THR A 85 36.06 2.46 -4.45
CA THR A 85 34.88 1.81 -3.86
C THR A 85 35.12 0.33 -3.54
N SER A 86 34.53 -0.14 -2.42
CA SER A 86 34.53 -1.55 -1.99
C SER A 86 33.35 -2.39 -2.50
N SER A 87 32.28 -1.75 -3.00
CA SER A 87 31.09 -2.41 -3.57
C SER A 87 31.27 -2.73 -5.06
N GLU A 88 30.94 -3.97 -5.46
CA GLU A 88 31.06 -4.44 -6.84
C GLU A 88 30.02 -3.79 -7.78
N GLU A 89 28.85 -3.43 -7.24
CA GLU A 89 27.74 -2.78 -7.96
C GLU A 89 28.09 -1.35 -8.39
N GLU A 90 28.69 -0.59 -7.49
CA GLU A 90 29.13 0.79 -7.76
C GLU A 90 30.28 0.85 -8.78
N ARG A 91 31.13 -0.18 -8.85
CA ARG A 91 32.20 -0.30 -9.88
C ARG A 91 31.64 -0.58 -11.28
N ALA A 92 30.46 -1.18 -11.37
CA ALA A 92 29.80 -1.51 -12.63
C ALA A 92 29.07 -0.31 -13.26
N LEU A 93 28.87 0.80 -12.52
CA LEU A 93 28.19 1.99 -13.01
C LEU A 93 28.95 2.62 -14.18
N LYS A 94 28.24 2.91 -15.26
CA LYS A 94 28.74 3.61 -16.43
C LYS A 94 28.06 4.95 -16.56
N PHE A 95 28.84 6.03 -16.62
CA PHE A 95 28.31 7.38 -16.76
C PHE A 95 28.51 7.94 -18.17
N VAL A 96 29.53 7.44 -18.87
CA VAL A 96 29.92 7.89 -20.21
C VAL A 96 29.85 6.76 -21.23
N ASN A 97 29.52 7.10 -22.48
CA ASN A 97 29.66 6.16 -23.59
C ASN A 97 31.14 6.08 -24.00
N PRO A 98 31.76 4.89 -24.05
CA PRO A 98 33.16 4.74 -24.46
C PRO A 98 33.41 5.09 -25.94
N ASP A 99 32.40 4.96 -26.80
CA ASP A 99 32.53 5.16 -28.26
C ASP A 99 32.38 6.63 -28.67
N SER A 100 32.00 7.52 -27.75
CA SER A 100 31.77 8.94 -28.00
C SER A 100 32.41 9.81 -26.94
N LYS A 101 33.13 10.86 -27.34
CA LYS A 101 33.76 11.82 -26.40
C LYS A 101 32.82 12.92 -25.88
N ARG A 102 31.51 12.77 -26.09
CA ARG A 102 30.49 13.77 -25.71
C ARG A 102 29.20 13.16 -25.18
N THR A 103 28.95 11.88 -25.43
CA THR A 103 27.69 11.24 -25.06
C THR A 103 27.78 10.68 -23.64
N THR A 104 26.83 11.09 -22.79
CA THR A 104 26.73 10.66 -21.38
C THR A 104 25.38 9.98 -21.17
N TYR A 105 25.33 8.93 -20.35
CA TYR A 105 24.05 8.30 -19.97
C TYR A 105 23.20 9.23 -19.08
N TYR A 106 23.85 10.14 -18.36
CA TYR A 106 23.22 11.12 -17.48
C TYR A 106 23.54 12.54 -17.96
N PRO A 107 22.77 13.09 -18.93
CA PRO A 107 23.02 14.43 -19.46
C PRO A 107 22.80 15.49 -18.38
N LEU A 108 23.49 16.64 -18.47
CA LEU A 108 23.38 17.70 -17.46
C LEU A 108 21.93 18.15 -17.20
N HIS A 109 21.06 18.08 -18.22
CA HIS A 109 19.64 18.40 -18.08
C HIS A 109 18.89 17.40 -17.19
N SER A 110 19.31 16.12 -17.12
CA SER A 110 18.63 15.11 -16.31
C SER A 110 18.66 15.46 -14.83
N LEU A 111 19.76 16.02 -14.32
CA LEU A 111 19.86 16.47 -12.92
C LEU A 111 18.75 17.45 -12.54
N ARG A 112 18.46 18.40 -13.44
CA ARG A 112 17.38 19.36 -13.24
C ARG A 112 16.02 18.68 -13.23
N VAL A 113 15.78 17.74 -14.15
CA VAL A 113 14.53 16.97 -14.22
C VAL A 113 14.35 16.18 -12.93
N SER A 114 15.34 15.37 -12.55
CA SER A 114 15.30 14.52 -11.35
C SER A 114 15.09 15.32 -10.08
N LEU A 115 15.78 16.47 -9.91
CA LEU A 115 15.64 17.31 -8.74
C LEU A 115 14.24 17.94 -8.63
N ILE A 116 13.69 18.43 -9.75
CA ILE A 116 12.34 18.99 -9.77
C ILE A 116 11.30 17.90 -9.50
N THR A 117 11.48 16.70 -10.07
CA THR A 117 10.61 15.54 -9.81
C THR A 117 10.67 15.14 -8.33
N ALA A 118 11.85 15.05 -7.72
CA ALA A 118 11.99 14.73 -6.30
C ALA A 118 11.31 15.79 -5.41
N TYR A 119 11.50 17.08 -5.69
CA TYR A 119 10.79 18.13 -4.93
C TYR A 119 9.28 18.13 -5.15
N ALA A 120 8.81 17.75 -6.34
CA ALA A 120 7.39 17.70 -6.66
C ALA A 120 6.68 16.51 -6.00
N LEU A 121 7.30 15.33 -6.06
CA LEU A 121 6.72 14.08 -5.59
C LEU A 121 7.04 13.88 -4.10
N GLU A 122 8.32 13.70 -3.76
CA GLU A 122 8.76 13.39 -2.39
C GLU A 122 8.75 14.60 -1.46
N GLY A 123 9.14 15.77 -1.99
CA GLY A 123 9.25 17.01 -1.21
C GLY A 123 7.92 17.72 -0.96
N GLY A 124 6.83 17.31 -1.63
CA GLY A 124 5.51 17.94 -1.51
C GLY A 124 5.47 19.43 -1.86
N VAL A 125 6.45 19.95 -2.62
CA VAL A 125 6.55 21.37 -2.90
C VAL A 125 5.42 21.80 -3.85
N PRO A 126 4.64 22.85 -3.53
CA PRO A 126 3.56 23.31 -4.39
C PRO A 126 4.01 23.63 -5.82
N MET A 127 3.23 23.16 -6.79
CA MET A 127 3.46 23.36 -8.23
C MET A 127 3.76 24.81 -8.64
N PRO A 128 3.05 25.83 -8.12
CA PRO A 128 3.36 27.22 -8.44
C PRO A 128 4.78 27.64 -8.03
N ILE A 129 5.26 27.15 -6.89
CA ILE A 129 6.59 27.43 -6.36
C ILE A 129 7.65 26.74 -7.24
N LEU A 130 7.46 25.46 -7.55
CA LEU A 130 8.36 24.72 -8.43
C LEU A 130 8.46 25.39 -9.80
N SER A 131 7.32 25.77 -10.38
CA SER A 131 7.26 26.39 -11.70
C SER A 131 7.95 27.76 -11.74
N LYS A 132 7.69 28.64 -10.76
CA LYS A 132 8.13 30.04 -10.80
C LYS A 132 9.46 30.30 -10.11
N ALA A 133 9.71 29.69 -8.96
CA ALA A 133 10.90 29.96 -8.16
C ALA A 133 12.09 29.05 -8.53
N ILE A 134 11.83 27.79 -8.87
CA ILE A 134 12.89 26.80 -9.11
C ILE A 134 13.14 26.62 -10.61
N ALA A 135 12.09 26.31 -11.37
CA ALA A 135 12.22 26.01 -12.78
C ALA A 135 12.16 27.26 -13.68
N GLY A 136 11.52 28.35 -13.24
CA GLY A 136 11.36 29.56 -14.04
C GLY A 136 10.54 29.33 -15.32
N HIS A 137 9.60 28.39 -15.30
CA HIS A 137 8.75 28.09 -16.45
C HIS A 137 7.74 29.21 -16.71
N ALA A 138 7.56 29.53 -18.00
CA ALA A 138 6.59 30.52 -18.44
C ALA A 138 5.15 30.09 -18.09
N ARG A 139 4.84 28.80 -18.21
CA ARG A 139 3.51 28.20 -17.97
C ARG A 139 3.60 26.99 -17.05
N LEU A 140 2.58 26.80 -16.19
CA LEU A 140 2.52 25.67 -15.25
C LEU A 140 2.55 24.30 -15.95
N ILE A 141 1.94 24.19 -17.15
CA ILE A 141 1.89 22.93 -17.92
C ILE A 141 3.28 22.35 -18.24
N MET A 142 4.30 23.20 -18.39
CA MET A 142 5.69 22.77 -18.59
C MET A 142 6.24 22.06 -17.35
N THR A 143 5.70 22.38 -16.17
CA THR A 143 6.09 21.80 -14.88
C THR A 143 5.28 20.54 -14.57
N LEU A 144 4.08 20.40 -15.15
CA LEU A 144 3.24 19.20 -15.00
C LEU A 144 3.93 17.92 -15.53
N TYR A 145 4.86 18.08 -16.48
CA TYR A 145 5.69 16.97 -16.98
C TYR A 145 6.46 16.26 -15.87
N TYR A 146 6.88 16.97 -14.80
CA TYR A 146 7.64 16.38 -13.69
C TYR A 146 6.78 15.64 -12.66
N THR A 147 5.45 15.81 -12.70
CA THR A 147 4.50 15.12 -11.83
C THR A 147 3.81 13.93 -12.48
N LYS A 148 4.31 13.46 -13.63
CA LYS A 148 3.83 12.19 -14.18
C LYS A 148 4.36 11.05 -13.31
N ALA A 149 3.69 10.82 -12.19
CA ALA A 149 3.99 9.75 -11.28
C ALA A 149 3.72 8.40 -11.96
N GLY A 150 4.57 7.42 -11.67
CA GLY A 150 4.29 6.03 -12.03
C GLY A 150 3.07 5.52 -11.26
N ILE A 151 2.40 4.49 -11.81
CA ILE A 151 1.21 3.88 -11.19
C ILE A 151 1.52 3.45 -9.75
N SER A 152 2.68 2.81 -9.52
CA SER A 152 3.11 2.38 -8.19
C SER A 152 3.19 3.54 -7.19
N TYR A 153 3.80 4.66 -7.57
CA TYR A 153 3.90 5.84 -6.72
C TYR A 153 2.51 6.40 -6.36
N VAL A 154 1.60 6.45 -7.34
CA VAL A 154 0.22 6.90 -7.09
C VAL A 154 -0.48 5.95 -6.12
N THR A 155 -0.36 4.63 -6.33
CA THR A 155 -0.93 3.63 -5.43
C THR A 155 -0.38 3.75 -4.01
N ASP A 156 0.93 3.87 -3.84
CA ASP A 156 1.55 4.02 -2.52
C ASP A 156 1.12 5.31 -1.83
N THR A 157 1.07 6.42 -2.58
CA THR A 157 0.58 7.71 -2.06
C THR A 157 -0.88 7.65 -1.64
N MET A 158 -1.72 6.97 -2.43
CA MET A 158 -3.14 6.76 -2.11
C MET A 158 -3.32 5.89 -0.88
N ASN A 159 -2.57 4.78 -0.77
CA ASN A 159 -2.62 3.91 0.40
C ASN A 159 -2.18 4.66 1.68
N GLN A 160 -1.14 5.49 1.58
CA GLN A 160 -0.69 6.32 2.70
C GLN A 160 -1.74 7.37 3.09
N ALA A 161 -2.37 8.01 2.10
CA ALA A 161 -3.45 8.95 2.32
C ALA A 161 -4.66 8.26 2.97
N GLU A 162 -5.07 7.10 2.48
CA GLU A 162 -6.16 6.29 3.03
C GLU A 162 -5.88 5.92 4.49
N LYS A 163 -4.67 5.42 4.79
CA LYS A 163 -4.26 5.14 6.17
C LYS A 163 -4.38 6.39 7.06
N SER A 164 -3.87 7.53 6.60
CA SER A 164 -3.95 8.78 7.36
C SER A 164 -5.38 9.26 7.58
N ILE A 165 -6.27 9.06 6.60
CA ILE A 165 -7.68 9.43 6.75
C ILE A 165 -8.37 8.51 7.75
N LEU A 166 -8.15 7.20 7.65
CA LEU A 166 -8.72 6.22 8.60
C LEU A 166 -8.26 6.46 10.03
N GLU A 167 -6.97 6.77 10.24
CA GLU A 167 -6.43 7.13 11.56
C GLU A 167 -7.07 8.41 12.08
N ASN A 168 -7.19 9.45 11.25
CA ASN A 168 -7.83 10.70 11.63
C ASN A 168 -9.34 10.51 11.92
N ASP A 169 -10.05 9.66 11.18
CA ASP A 169 -11.46 9.33 11.43
C ASP A 169 -11.63 8.62 12.78
N LYS A 170 -10.76 7.66 13.11
CA LYS A 170 -10.72 7.03 14.44
C LYS A 170 -10.46 8.07 15.54
N GLU A 171 -9.55 9.01 15.33
CA GLU A 171 -9.28 10.08 16.30
C GLU A 171 -10.44 11.08 16.46
N VAL A 172 -11.09 11.45 15.37
CA VAL A 172 -12.28 12.32 15.38
C VAL A 172 -13.42 11.62 16.10
N PHE A 173 -13.65 10.33 15.83
CA PHE A 173 -14.65 9.54 16.53
C PHE A 173 -14.33 9.41 18.03
N ASN A 174 -13.06 9.24 18.40
CA ASN A 174 -12.66 9.24 19.81
C ASN A 174 -12.93 10.60 20.49
N ARG A 175 -12.64 11.72 19.82
CA ARG A 175 -13.00 13.05 20.32
C ARG A 175 -14.51 13.18 20.51
N PHE A 176 -15.30 12.73 19.54
CA PHE A 176 -16.76 12.67 19.66
C PHE A 176 -17.19 11.84 20.89
N ILE A 177 -16.67 10.62 21.06
CA ILE A 177 -17.01 9.73 22.18
C ILE A 177 -16.67 10.34 23.54
N ARG A 178 -15.66 11.22 23.65
CA ARG A 178 -15.32 11.88 24.92
C ARG A 178 -16.34 12.93 25.35
N ASP A 179 -16.97 13.60 24.39
CA ASP A 179 -17.90 14.70 24.64
C ASP A 179 -19.38 14.33 24.39
N ALA A 180 -19.63 13.18 23.79
CA ALA A 180 -20.96 12.75 23.37
C ALA A 180 -21.91 12.52 24.56
N LYS A 181 -23.14 13.01 24.39
CA LYS A 181 -24.28 12.73 25.29
C LYS A 181 -24.96 11.41 24.92
N TYR A 182 -25.76 10.86 25.83
CA TYR A 182 -26.48 9.60 25.64
C TYR A 182 -27.28 9.55 24.33
N GLU A 183 -28.07 10.59 24.04
CA GLU A 183 -28.90 10.67 22.83
C GLU A 183 -28.07 10.68 21.53
N GLN A 184 -26.87 11.28 21.58
CA GLN A 184 -25.95 11.30 20.43
C GLN A 184 -25.28 9.94 20.22
N LEU A 185 -24.99 9.23 21.32
CA LEU A 185 -24.45 7.87 21.25
C LEU A 185 -25.49 6.91 20.64
N GLU A 186 -26.75 7.00 21.05
CA GLU A 186 -27.82 6.14 20.54
C GLU A 186 -28.05 6.28 19.02
N THR A 187 -27.84 7.47 18.48
CA THR A 187 -28.04 7.76 17.04
C THR A 187 -26.80 7.53 16.19
N SER A 188 -25.60 7.71 16.75
CA SER A 188 -24.34 7.77 15.97
C SER A 188 -23.41 6.57 16.18
N VAL A 189 -23.73 5.68 17.13
CA VAL A 189 -22.87 4.57 17.54
C VAL A 189 -23.62 3.24 17.42
N ALA A 190 -22.94 2.22 16.90
CA ALA A 190 -23.45 0.86 16.86
C ALA A 190 -22.97 0.08 18.10
N ALA A 191 -23.90 -0.51 18.83
CA ALA A 191 -23.61 -1.38 19.98
C ALA A 191 -24.47 -2.64 19.94
N ASN A 192 -24.04 -3.69 20.63
CA ASN A 192 -24.84 -4.92 20.79
C ASN A 192 -25.99 -4.74 21.78
N ASP A 193 -25.74 -4.02 22.87
CA ASP A 193 -26.69 -3.76 23.95
C ASP A 193 -26.66 -2.26 24.28
N PRO A 194 -27.82 -1.60 24.51
CA PRO A 194 -27.87 -0.18 24.91
C PRO A 194 -27.06 0.14 26.17
N ILE A 195 -26.79 -0.83 27.05
CA ILE A 195 -25.96 -0.62 28.25
C ILE A 195 -24.53 -0.15 27.90
N ALA A 196 -24.07 -0.41 26.68
CA ALA A 196 -22.78 0.07 26.18
C ALA A 196 -22.68 1.60 26.19
N TYR A 197 -23.77 2.31 25.89
CA TYR A 197 -23.79 3.78 25.92
C TYR A 197 -23.60 4.32 27.33
N GLN A 198 -24.22 3.67 28.32
CA GLN A 198 -24.01 4.02 29.71
C GLN A 198 -22.58 3.69 30.17
N ALA A 199 -21.98 2.61 29.64
CA ALA A 199 -20.59 2.30 29.89
C ALA A 199 -19.63 3.38 29.34
N VAL A 200 -19.93 3.95 28.17
CA VAL A 200 -19.19 5.12 27.62
C VAL A 200 -19.33 6.34 28.52
N ILE A 201 -20.53 6.67 28.99
CA ILE A 201 -20.74 7.85 29.86
C ILE A 201 -20.06 7.66 31.22
N ASN A 202 -20.14 6.46 31.79
CA ASN A 202 -19.40 6.13 33.00
C ASN A 202 -17.90 6.26 32.74
N ALA A 203 -17.45 5.81 31.56
CA ALA A 203 -16.17 6.04 30.92
C ALA A 203 -15.62 7.45 31.17
N GLN A 204 -16.35 8.39 30.58
CA GLN A 204 -16.10 9.83 30.57
C GLN A 204 -16.04 10.40 32.00
N LYS A 205 -17.00 10.02 32.86
CA LYS A 205 -17.12 10.57 34.22
C LYS A 205 -16.04 10.07 35.17
N SER A 206 -15.67 8.80 35.09
CA SER A 206 -14.68 8.21 36.00
C SER A 206 -13.24 8.47 35.54
N GLY A 207 -13.04 9.00 34.33
CA GLY A 207 -11.73 9.13 33.71
C GLY A 207 -11.08 7.78 33.43
N ALA A 208 -11.87 6.70 33.32
CA ALA A 208 -11.31 5.37 33.04
C ALA A 208 -10.82 5.31 31.58
N SER A 209 -9.76 4.56 31.35
CA SER A 209 -9.14 4.48 30.03
C SER A 209 -10.05 3.75 29.05
N ILE A 210 -10.46 4.47 28.00
CA ILE A 210 -11.15 3.90 26.85
C ILE A 210 -10.07 3.37 25.89
N ILE A 211 -10.17 2.10 25.49
CA ILE A 211 -9.24 1.49 24.53
C ILE A 211 -9.88 1.49 23.15
N ILE A 212 -9.13 1.97 22.17
CA ILE A 212 -9.53 2.01 20.76
C ILE A 212 -8.83 0.87 20.05
N SER A 213 -9.63 0.10 19.34
CA SER A 213 -9.26 -1.08 18.59
C SER A 213 -9.52 -0.84 17.10
N ASP A 214 -9.02 -1.72 16.25
CA ASP A 214 -9.30 -1.66 14.80
C ASP A 214 -10.78 -1.82 14.46
N LYS A 215 -11.51 -2.55 15.30
CA LYS A 215 -12.91 -2.93 15.09
C LYS A 215 -13.88 -1.97 15.77
N GLY A 216 -13.41 -1.21 16.76
CA GLY A 216 -14.24 -0.36 17.60
C GLY A 216 -13.58 0.00 18.91
N ILE A 217 -14.39 0.29 19.92
CA ILE A 217 -13.96 0.85 21.19
C ILE A 217 -14.45 -0.03 22.34
N CYS A 218 -13.56 -0.25 23.32
CA CYS A 218 -13.89 -0.84 24.60
C CYS A 218 -14.00 0.26 25.68
N PRO A 219 -15.22 0.64 26.10
CA PRO A 219 -15.42 1.65 27.15
C PRO A 219 -14.90 1.21 28.52
N LYS A 220 -14.77 -0.10 28.73
CA LYS A 220 -14.28 -0.70 29.98
C LYS A 220 -12.76 -0.91 30.01
N GLY A 221 -12.03 -0.50 28.97
CA GLY A 221 -10.56 -0.58 28.94
C GLY A 221 -10.03 -2.02 29.02
N CYS A 222 -10.59 -2.94 28.22
CA CYS A 222 -10.29 -4.38 28.24
C CYS A 222 -10.67 -5.13 29.52
N PHE A 223 -11.47 -4.51 30.40
CA PHE A 223 -12.13 -5.19 31.51
C PHE A 223 -13.61 -5.49 31.19
N GLY A 224 -14.24 -6.38 31.96
CA GLY A 224 -15.67 -6.69 31.80
C GLY A 224 -15.99 -7.77 30.77
N CYS A 225 -14.99 -8.46 30.20
CA CYS A 225 -15.20 -9.63 29.34
C CYS A 225 -15.82 -10.82 30.09
N ASP A 226 -15.68 -10.86 31.42
CA ASP A 226 -16.29 -11.82 32.33
C ASP A 226 -17.81 -11.64 32.50
N SER A 227 -18.33 -10.43 32.19
CA SER A 227 -19.74 -10.03 32.32
C SER A 227 -20.33 -9.50 31.01
N GLY A 228 -19.59 -9.63 29.91
CA GLY A 228 -19.91 -9.03 28.63
C GLY A 228 -20.73 -9.92 27.70
N GLY A 229 -20.83 -11.22 27.97
CA GLY A 229 -21.56 -12.17 27.13
C GLY A 229 -23.06 -12.11 27.39
N THR A 230 -23.84 -12.22 26.31
CA THR A 230 -25.30 -12.29 26.35
C THR A 230 -25.76 -13.70 26.01
N TYR A 231 -26.53 -14.31 26.90
CA TYR A 231 -27.09 -15.66 26.74
C TYR A 231 -28.60 -15.58 26.80
N VAL A 232 -29.26 -15.86 25.69
CA VAL A 232 -30.73 -15.94 25.63
C VAL A 232 -31.12 -17.40 25.84
N ASN A 233 -32.04 -17.65 26.75
CA ASN A 233 -32.59 -18.97 26.97
C ASN A 233 -33.78 -19.17 26.02
N ASP A 234 -33.69 -20.15 25.11
CA ASP A 234 -34.68 -20.38 24.05
C ASP A 234 -36.07 -20.80 24.58
N ASP A 235 -36.16 -21.37 25.78
CA ASP A 235 -37.43 -21.84 26.38
C ASP A 235 -38.16 -20.75 27.16
N THR A 236 -37.43 -19.75 27.69
CA THR A 236 -37.98 -18.75 28.62
C THR A 236 -37.81 -17.30 28.14
N ASP A 237 -37.13 -17.10 27.01
CA ASP A 237 -36.71 -15.80 26.48
C ASP A 237 -35.94 -14.91 27.47
N LYS A 238 -35.48 -15.47 28.59
CA LYS A 238 -34.72 -14.72 29.60
C LYS A 238 -33.29 -14.53 29.13
N THR A 239 -32.87 -13.27 29.03
CA THR A 239 -31.48 -12.91 28.79
C THR A 239 -30.71 -12.95 30.10
N THR A 240 -29.67 -13.78 30.15
CA THR A 240 -28.69 -13.84 31.24
C THR A 240 -27.34 -13.33 30.73
N TYR A 241 -26.51 -12.88 31.65
CA TYR A 241 -25.21 -12.30 31.33
C TYR A 241 -24.11 -13.11 32.00
N GLY A 242 -23.00 -13.27 31.28
CA GLY A 242 -21.85 -14.02 31.76
C GLY A 242 -20.61 -13.70 30.96
N VAL A 243 -19.71 -14.68 30.87
CA VAL A 243 -18.46 -14.54 30.14
C VAL A 243 -18.72 -14.35 28.65
N VAL A 244 -17.92 -13.53 27.99
CA VAL A 244 -17.98 -13.42 26.53
C VAL A 244 -17.53 -14.78 25.93
N PRO A 245 -18.26 -15.33 24.95
CA PRO A 245 -17.84 -16.54 24.26
C PRO A 245 -16.44 -16.41 23.68
N GLY A 246 -15.53 -17.30 24.07
CA GLY A 246 -14.10 -17.26 23.71
C GLY A 246 -13.16 -16.83 24.84
N PHE A 247 -13.68 -16.36 25.98
CA PHE A 247 -12.86 -15.98 27.13
C PHE A 247 -11.86 -17.11 27.54
N PRO A 248 -10.57 -16.80 27.79
CA PRO A 248 -9.97 -15.48 27.99
C PRO A 248 -9.60 -14.70 26.72
N GLU A 249 -9.76 -15.27 25.52
CA GLU A 249 -9.55 -14.56 24.26
C GLU A 249 -10.64 -13.47 24.10
N GLN A 250 -10.22 -12.25 23.73
CA GLN A 250 -11.13 -11.09 23.65
C GLN A 250 -11.99 -11.14 22.38
N ASN A 251 -13.27 -11.46 22.53
CA ASN A 251 -14.24 -11.44 21.43
C ASN A 251 -15.15 -10.20 21.50
N CYS A 252 -14.59 -9.04 21.15
CA CYS A 252 -15.25 -7.73 21.27
C CYS A 252 -16.56 -7.66 20.49
N VAL A 253 -16.66 -8.29 19.31
CA VAL A 253 -17.87 -8.25 18.47
C VAL A 253 -19.09 -8.93 19.13
N ARG A 254 -18.88 -9.81 20.11
CA ARG A 254 -19.94 -10.44 20.92
C ARG A 254 -20.09 -9.84 22.31
N CYS A 255 -19.28 -8.85 22.65
CA CYS A 255 -19.35 -8.20 23.93
C CYS A 255 -20.48 -7.16 23.94
N ARG A 256 -21.31 -7.17 24.99
CA ARG A 256 -22.38 -6.20 25.20
C ARG A 256 -21.86 -4.79 25.47
N TRP A 257 -20.63 -4.68 26.00
CA TRP A 257 -20.00 -3.40 26.33
C TRP A 257 -19.36 -2.72 25.12
N PHE A 258 -19.16 -3.46 24.03
CA PHE A 258 -18.45 -3.00 22.86
C PHE A 258 -19.27 -1.99 22.07
N VAL A 259 -18.61 -0.91 21.65
CA VAL A 259 -19.19 0.14 20.81
C VAL A 259 -18.36 0.32 19.56
N THR A 260 -19.00 0.54 18.43
CA THR A 260 -18.35 0.76 17.14
C THR A 260 -19.15 1.79 16.33
N GLY A 261 -18.67 2.15 15.16
CA GLY A 261 -19.34 3.13 14.31
C GLY A 261 -18.75 3.15 12.90
N PRO A 262 -19.27 4.03 12.03
CA PRO A 262 -18.84 4.13 10.63
C PRO A 262 -17.32 4.27 10.44
N ALA A 263 -16.62 4.94 11.36
CA ALA A 263 -15.16 5.09 11.32
C ALA A 263 -14.37 3.76 11.44
N PHE A 264 -14.96 2.74 12.05
CA PHE A 264 -14.34 1.40 12.23
C PHE A 264 -14.82 0.37 11.21
N LEU A 265 -15.67 0.78 10.28
CA LEU A 265 -16.30 -0.10 9.30
C LEU A 265 -15.27 -0.89 8.47
N PRO A 266 -14.17 -0.29 7.96
CA PRO A 266 -13.13 -1.05 7.27
C PRO A 266 -12.49 -2.16 8.12
N GLY A 267 -12.23 -1.89 9.41
CA GLY A 267 -11.68 -2.88 10.34
C GLY A 267 -12.67 -4.00 10.67
N LEU A 268 -13.97 -3.67 10.77
CA LEU A 268 -15.03 -4.68 10.92
C LEU A 268 -15.16 -5.58 9.69
N VAL A 269 -15.09 -5.00 8.48
CA VAL A 269 -15.13 -5.76 7.22
C VAL A 269 -13.91 -6.66 7.09
N HIS A 270 -12.71 -6.16 7.43
CA HIS A 270 -11.51 -7.00 7.46
C HIS A 270 -11.67 -8.17 8.43
N HIS A 271 -12.15 -7.90 9.65
CA HIS A 271 -12.40 -8.96 10.62
C HIS A 271 -13.43 -10.00 10.14
N PHE A 272 -14.52 -9.53 9.52
CA PHE A 272 -15.55 -10.37 8.92
C PHE A 272 -14.97 -11.31 7.85
N ASN A 273 -14.14 -10.78 6.95
CA ASN A 273 -13.49 -11.57 5.90
C ASN A 273 -12.54 -12.63 6.46
N THR A 274 -11.79 -12.30 7.53
CA THR A 274 -10.91 -13.26 8.19
C THR A 274 -11.68 -14.37 8.91
N ILE A 275 -12.79 -14.05 9.59
CA ILE A 275 -13.67 -15.07 10.17
C ILE A 275 -14.23 -15.96 9.05
N GLY A 276 -14.70 -15.36 7.95
CA GLY A 276 -15.22 -16.10 6.79
C GLY A 276 -14.20 -17.08 6.21
N TYR A 277 -12.92 -16.69 6.12
CA TYR A 277 -11.84 -17.57 5.68
C TYR A 277 -11.60 -18.73 6.66
N ASN A 278 -11.52 -18.43 7.96
CA ASN A 278 -11.33 -19.46 8.98
C ASN A 278 -12.52 -20.43 9.04
N MET A 279 -13.73 -19.94 8.81
CA MET A 279 -14.95 -20.73 8.71
C MET A 279 -14.90 -21.65 7.47
N GLY A 280 -14.50 -21.12 6.31
CA GLY A 280 -14.31 -21.92 5.09
C GLY A 280 -13.27 -23.02 5.25
N GLU A 281 -12.13 -22.73 5.87
CA GLU A 281 -11.07 -23.71 6.15
C GLU A 281 -11.53 -24.81 7.12
N THR A 282 -12.31 -24.43 8.14
CA THR A 282 -12.91 -25.38 9.08
C THR A 282 -13.96 -26.24 8.36
N GLY A 283 -14.77 -25.63 7.50
CA GLY A 283 -15.77 -26.31 6.65
C GLY A 283 -15.16 -27.38 5.74
N LYS A 284 -14.00 -27.10 5.10
CA LYS A 284 -13.28 -28.11 4.30
C LYS A 284 -12.94 -29.37 5.11
N ARG A 285 -12.56 -29.21 6.39
CA ARG A 285 -12.27 -30.34 7.29
C ARG A 285 -13.52 -31.09 7.72
N VAL A 286 -14.60 -30.38 8.01
CA VAL A 286 -15.91 -30.99 8.32
C VAL A 286 -16.36 -31.89 7.17
N ILE A 287 -16.33 -31.38 5.93
CA ILE A 287 -16.69 -32.16 4.73
C ILE A 287 -15.78 -33.38 4.57
N LYS A 288 -14.47 -33.22 4.79
CA LYS A 288 -13.52 -34.33 4.72
C LYS A 288 -13.87 -35.43 5.73
N TYR A 289 -14.05 -35.08 7.00
CA TYR A 289 -14.37 -36.06 8.04
C TYR A 289 -15.75 -36.68 7.84
N GLN A 290 -16.72 -35.93 7.33
CA GLN A 290 -18.02 -36.47 6.94
C GLN A 290 -17.88 -37.56 5.86
N ASN A 291 -17.10 -37.30 4.81
CA ASN A 291 -16.84 -38.30 3.76
C ASN A 291 -16.11 -39.54 4.32
N ASP A 292 -15.12 -39.34 5.18
CA ASP A 292 -14.37 -40.44 5.81
C ASP A 292 -15.29 -41.31 6.70
N ILE A 293 -16.24 -40.68 7.44
CA ILE A 293 -17.26 -41.38 8.22
C ILE A 293 -18.20 -42.16 7.30
N GLU A 294 -18.73 -41.54 6.24
CA GLU A 294 -19.66 -42.18 5.30
C GLU A 294 -19.02 -43.42 4.63
N LEU A 295 -17.74 -43.37 4.27
CA LEU A 295 -17.01 -44.52 3.73
C LEU A 295 -16.91 -45.67 4.74
N LEU A 296 -16.62 -45.36 6.02
CA LEU A 296 -16.52 -46.38 7.07
C LEU A 296 -17.90 -46.94 7.47
N GLU A 297 -18.95 -46.12 7.44
CA GLU A 297 -20.33 -46.56 7.62
C GLU A 297 -20.79 -47.50 6.50
N ASN A 298 -20.43 -47.19 5.25
CA ASN A 298 -20.68 -48.06 4.10
C ASN A 298 -19.93 -49.41 4.24
N GLU A 299 -18.65 -49.40 4.62
CA GLU A 299 -17.88 -50.64 4.86
C GLU A 299 -18.47 -51.47 6.01
N LYS A 300 -18.94 -50.81 7.07
CA LYS A 300 -19.63 -51.47 8.18
C LYS A 300 -20.92 -52.15 7.70
N TYR A 301 -21.72 -51.47 6.88
CA TYR A 301 -22.94 -52.01 6.29
C TYR A 301 -22.66 -53.22 5.38
N GLU A 302 -21.61 -53.17 4.56
CA GLU A 302 -21.18 -54.31 3.75
C GLU A 302 -20.75 -55.52 4.59
N CYS A 303 -20.06 -55.29 5.71
CA CYS A 303 -19.69 -56.36 6.64
C CYS A 303 -20.93 -56.98 7.30
N GLU A 304 -21.92 -56.16 7.67
CA GLU A 304 -23.21 -56.64 8.22
C GLU A 304 -23.98 -57.49 7.20
N LEU A 305 -24.01 -57.09 5.93
CA LEU A 305 -24.63 -57.86 4.84
C LEU A 305 -23.93 -59.19 4.57
N ASN A 306 -22.60 -59.21 4.61
CA ASN A 306 -21.79 -60.40 4.34
C ASN A 306 -21.58 -61.29 5.57
N GLY A 307 -22.09 -60.91 6.74
CA GLY A 307 -21.93 -61.64 8.01
C GLY A 307 -20.49 -61.66 8.54
N THR A 308 -19.64 -60.71 8.11
CA THR A 308 -18.25 -60.57 8.55
C THR A 308 -18.14 -59.53 9.69
N VAL A 309 -17.10 -59.65 10.52
CA VAL A 309 -16.91 -58.73 11.66
C VAL A 309 -16.22 -57.45 11.19
N PHE A 310 -16.80 -56.29 11.49
CA PHE A 310 -16.19 -54.99 11.23
C PHE A 310 -15.03 -54.71 12.20
N THR A 311 -13.82 -54.52 11.67
CA THR A 311 -12.59 -54.38 12.46
C THR A 311 -12.19 -52.92 12.72
N LYS A 312 -12.78 -51.94 12.02
CA LYS A 312 -12.40 -50.52 12.05
C LYS A 312 -13.25 -49.64 12.98
N HIS A 313 -13.89 -50.23 14.00
CA HIS A 313 -14.77 -49.48 14.91
C HIS A 313 -14.08 -48.33 15.65
N HIS A 314 -12.83 -48.53 16.07
CA HIS A 314 -12.05 -47.48 16.72
C HIS A 314 -11.77 -46.29 15.80
N GLU A 315 -11.56 -46.55 14.50
CA GLU A 315 -11.28 -45.52 13.51
C GLU A 315 -12.54 -44.68 13.22
N LEU A 316 -13.70 -45.33 13.10
CA LEU A 316 -15.00 -44.65 12.96
C LEU A 316 -15.25 -43.68 14.12
N LEU A 317 -15.13 -44.17 15.37
CA LEU A 317 -15.35 -43.35 16.57
C LEU A 317 -14.38 -42.16 16.67
N LYS A 318 -13.14 -42.35 16.21
CA LYS A 318 -12.15 -41.26 16.13
C LYS A 318 -12.59 -40.18 15.14
N TYR A 319 -13.07 -40.55 13.95
CA TYR A 319 -13.53 -39.58 12.96
C TYR A 319 -14.82 -38.87 13.41
N GLU A 320 -15.75 -39.57 14.04
CA GLU A 320 -16.94 -38.96 14.66
C GLU A 320 -16.56 -37.90 15.70
N GLN A 321 -15.58 -38.20 16.57
CA GLN A 321 -15.08 -37.24 17.55
C GLN A 321 -14.44 -36.01 16.87
N LEU A 322 -13.59 -36.21 15.85
CA LEU A 322 -12.95 -35.11 15.11
C LEU A 322 -13.99 -34.24 14.37
N TYR A 323 -14.99 -34.87 13.78
CA TYR A 323 -16.12 -34.21 13.13
C TYR A 323 -16.90 -33.34 14.12
N ALA A 324 -17.26 -33.87 15.28
CA ALA A 324 -17.95 -33.13 16.33
C ALA A 324 -17.14 -31.92 16.83
N GLN A 325 -15.82 -32.06 16.97
CA GLN A 325 -14.92 -30.97 17.36
C GLN A 325 -14.86 -29.85 16.31
N GLU A 326 -14.69 -30.20 15.03
CA GLU A 326 -14.62 -29.19 13.95
C GLU A 326 -15.99 -28.52 13.73
N ILE A 327 -17.11 -29.21 13.91
CA ILE A 327 -18.45 -28.58 13.90
C ILE A 327 -18.59 -27.55 15.01
N GLN A 328 -18.22 -27.91 16.25
CA GLN A 328 -18.31 -26.98 17.37
C GLN A 328 -17.44 -25.74 17.14
N LYS A 329 -16.27 -25.92 16.53
CA LYS A 329 -15.40 -24.80 16.15
C LYS A 329 -16.04 -23.93 15.07
N ASN A 330 -16.61 -24.56 14.04
CA ASN A 330 -17.28 -23.84 12.95
C ASN A 330 -18.50 -23.05 13.44
N ASP A 331 -19.27 -23.61 14.37
CA ASP A 331 -20.42 -22.95 14.98
C ASP A 331 -20.02 -21.69 15.77
N LYS A 332 -18.90 -21.75 16.52
CA LYS A 332 -18.33 -20.54 17.17
C LYS A 332 -17.99 -19.46 16.15
N LEU A 333 -17.29 -19.83 15.07
CA LEU A 333 -16.93 -18.90 13.99
C LEU A 333 -18.16 -18.32 13.29
N ALA A 334 -19.18 -19.13 13.03
CA ALA A 334 -20.43 -18.68 12.41
C ALA A 334 -21.19 -17.68 13.30
N ASN A 335 -21.20 -17.90 14.61
CA ASN A 335 -21.78 -16.96 15.57
C ASN A 335 -21.01 -15.64 15.61
N ASP A 336 -19.67 -15.68 15.57
CA ASP A 336 -18.83 -14.48 15.52
C ASP A 336 -18.98 -13.73 14.19
N TYR A 337 -19.11 -14.47 13.08
CA TYR A 337 -19.39 -13.95 11.74
C TYR A 337 -20.71 -13.18 11.71
N ASN A 338 -21.78 -13.80 12.23
CA ASN A 338 -23.10 -13.18 12.33
C ASN A 338 -23.12 -11.96 13.26
N ALA A 339 -22.42 -12.01 14.39
CA ALA A 339 -22.31 -10.88 15.30
C ALA A 339 -21.59 -9.68 14.63
N THR A 340 -20.51 -9.96 13.90
CA THR A 340 -19.77 -8.94 13.13
C THR A 340 -20.66 -8.34 12.04
N LEU A 341 -21.38 -9.16 11.28
CA LEU A 341 -22.31 -8.71 10.23
C LEU A 341 -23.40 -7.78 10.79
N ARG A 342 -23.98 -8.13 11.95
CA ARG A 342 -24.98 -7.28 12.62
C ARG A 342 -24.44 -5.91 12.98
N LEU A 343 -23.18 -5.82 13.41
CA LEU A 343 -22.52 -4.54 13.70
C LEU A 343 -22.24 -3.75 12.43
N VAL A 344 -21.82 -4.41 11.36
CA VAL A 344 -21.65 -3.78 10.03
C VAL A 344 -22.98 -3.22 9.53
N ASP A 345 -24.07 -4.00 9.59
CA ASP A 345 -25.40 -3.57 9.18
C ASP A 345 -25.88 -2.36 10.00
N LYS A 346 -25.61 -2.33 11.31
CA LYS A 346 -25.90 -1.16 12.16
C LYS A 346 -25.10 0.07 11.73
N CYS A 347 -23.80 -0.07 11.45
CA CYS A 347 -22.98 1.03 10.94
C CYS A 347 -23.51 1.54 9.59
N MET A 348 -23.89 0.64 8.69
CA MET A 348 -24.46 1.01 7.39
C MET A 348 -25.81 1.72 7.51
N LYS A 349 -26.65 1.35 8.49
CA LYS A 349 -27.89 2.08 8.79
C LYS A 349 -27.62 3.50 9.28
N ILE A 350 -26.67 3.68 10.20
CA ILE A 350 -26.26 5.00 10.71
C ILE A 350 -25.81 5.90 9.54
N ILE A 351 -25.01 5.38 8.61
CA ILE A 351 -24.55 6.13 7.43
C ILE A 351 -25.75 6.59 6.56
N LYS A 352 -26.75 5.73 6.37
CA LYS A 352 -27.94 6.03 5.54
C LYS A 352 -28.92 6.99 6.22
N GLU A 353 -29.06 6.91 7.54
CA GLU A 353 -30.05 7.66 8.32
C GLU A 353 -29.58 9.07 8.71
N THR A 354 -28.30 9.41 8.51
CA THR A 354 -27.77 10.74 8.85
C THR A 354 -28.03 11.75 7.73
N PRO A 355 -29.00 12.69 7.85
CA PRO A 355 -29.22 13.73 6.85
C PRO A 355 -28.09 14.76 6.90
N SER A 356 -27.65 15.25 5.74
CA SER A 356 -26.52 16.16 5.52
C SER A 356 -26.55 17.52 6.24
N ASN A 357 -27.58 17.81 7.05
CA ASN A 357 -27.84 19.15 7.58
C ASN A 357 -27.51 19.37 9.06
N ASN A 358 -27.20 18.33 9.86
CA ASN A 358 -26.86 18.53 11.28
C ASN A 358 -25.62 17.70 11.66
N GLY A 359 -24.45 18.36 11.60
CA GLY A 359 -23.25 18.08 12.41
C GLY A 359 -22.72 16.64 12.45
N PHE A 360 -21.58 16.42 11.79
CA PHE A 360 -20.74 15.21 11.80
C PHE A 360 -21.24 14.03 10.95
N GLN A 361 -21.17 14.19 9.63
CA GLN A 361 -21.08 13.02 8.75
C GLN A 361 -19.60 12.60 8.70
N LEU A 362 -19.27 11.51 9.40
CA LEU A 362 -18.01 10.79 9.18
C LEU A 362 -18.15 10.12 7.81
N VAL A 363 -17.63 10.79 6.79
CA VAL A 363 -17.56 10.25 5.44
C VAL A 363 -16.48 9.16 5.47
N SER A 364 -16.89 7.90 5.64
CA SER A 364 -16.00 6.79 5.36
C SER A 364 -15.48 6.96 3.94
N VAL A 365 -14.15 6.99 3.76
CA VAL A 365 -13.53 6.96 2.44
C VAL A 365 -13.81 5.60 1.83
N GLY A 366 -14.92 5.54 1.10
CA GLY A 366 -15.47 4.34 0.50
C GLY A 366 -16.89 4.69 0.11
N SER A 367 -17.19 4.64 -1.19
CA SER A 367 -18.58 4.78 -1.60
C SER A 367 -19.37 3.65 -0.94
N ILE A 368 -20.67 3.86 -0.66
CA ILE A 368 -21.57 2.79 -0.18
C ILE A 368 -21.53 1.55 -1.10
N SER A 369 -21.09 1.74 -2.35
CA SER A 369 -20.81 0.70 -3.35
C SER A 369 -19.55 -0.14 -3.03
N ASP A 370 -18.51 0.43 -2.43
CA ASP A 370 -17.26 -0.26 -2.06
C ASP A 370 -17.39 -1.04 -0.73
N VAL A 371 -18.31 -0.62 0.14
CA VAL A 371 -18.70 -1.34 1.37
C VAL A 371 -19.95 -2.20 1.16
N GLY A 372 -20.33 -2.42 -0.10
CA GLY A 372 -21.05 -3.63 -0.40
C GLY A 372 -20.17 -4.77 0.11
N ILE A 373 -20.55 -5.40 1.23
CA ILE A 373 -20.26 -6.81 1.43
C ILE A 373 -21.04 -7.49 0.31
N SER A 374 -20.55 -7.35 -0.91
CA SER A 374 -20.79 -8.30 -1.96
C SER A 374 -20.17 -9.54 -1.36
N ILE A 375 -21.02 -10.39 -0.82
CA ILE A 375 -20.78 -11.82 -0.78
C ILE A 375 -20.75 -12.25 -2.26
N ASP A 376 -19.85 -11.66 -3.03
CA ASP A 376 -19.45 -12.17 -4.31
C ASP A 376 -18.94 -13.55 -3.96
N ASN A 377 -19.49 -14.57 -4.60
CA ASN A 377 -18.91 -15.89 -4.55
C ASN A 377 -17.48 -15.72 -5.05
N ILE A 378 -16.53 -15.62 -4.13
CA ILE A 378 -15.12 -15.52 -4.42
C ILE A 378 -14.80 -16.79 -5.20
N GLU A 379 -14.66 -16.66 -6.52
CA GLU A 379 -14.50 -17.81 -7.41
C GLU A 379 -13.19 -18.56 -7.12
N HIS A 380 -12.23 -17.88 -6.49
CA HIS A 380 -10.92 -18.44 -6.18
C HIS A 380 -10.40 -18.04 -4.80
N GLU A 381 -9.97 -19.04 -4.02
CA GLU A 381 -9.41 -18.88 -2.66
C GLU A 381 -8.33 -17.79 -2.55
N LEU A 382 -7.54 -17.59 -3.62
CA LEU A 382 -6.50 -16.56 -3.71
C LEU A 382 -7.04 -15.13 -3.53
N GLU A 383 -8.23 -14.81 -4.04
CA GLU A 383 -8.82 -13.48 -3.89
C GLU A 383 -9.15 -13.21 -2.42
N GLN A 384 -9.70 -14.20 -1.71
CA GLN A 384 -9.93 -14.10 -0.27
C GLN A 384 -8.63 -13.93 0.51
N LEU A 385 -7.60 -14.71 0.17
CA LEU A 385 -6.27 -14.59 0.78
C LEU A 385 -5.69 -13.18 0.55
N GLN A 386 -5.85 -12.62 -0.65
CA GLN A 386 -5.31 -11.30 -0.97
C GLN A 386 -6.05 -10.18 -0.24
N ILE A 387 -7.37 -10.28 -0.08
CA ILE A 387 -8.16 -9.31 0.69
C ILE A 387 -7.70 -9.29 2.15
N ILE A 388 -7.51 -10.46 2.76
CA ILE A 388 -7.03 -10.58 4.15
C ILE A 388 -5.61 -10.05 4.28
N CYS A 389 -4.71 -10.40 3.37
CA CYS A 389 -3.33 -9.90 3.42
C CYS A 389 -3.25 -8.39 3.18
N ASN A 390 -4.08 -7.81 2.31
CA ASN A 390 -4.12 -6.35 2.14
C ASN A 390 -4.59 -5.66 3.43
N GLY A 391 -5.65 -6.18 4.06
CA GLY A 391 -6.19 -5.60 5.30
C GLY A 391 -5.27 -5.77 6.50
N ALA A 392 -4.45 -6.84 6.55
CA ALA A 392 -3.49 -7.06 7.62
C ALA A 392 -2.36 -6.00 7.69
N GLU A 393 -2.08 -5.26 6.59
CA GLU A 393 -1.19 -4.09 6.65
C GLU A 393 -1.77 -2.92 7.45
N LEU A 394 -3.10 -2.82 7.49
CA LEU A 394 -3.84 -1.72 8.11
C LEU A 394 -4.42 -2.08 9.49
N PHE A 395 -4.75 -3.35 9.70
CA PHE A 395 -5.48 -3.85 10.88
C PHE A 395 -4.70 -4.98 11.59
N PRO A 396 -3.67 -4.65 12.38
CA PRO A 396 -2.79 -5.63 13.02
C PRO A 396 -3.48 -6.52 14.07
N GLU A 397 -4.66 -6.15 14.57
CA GLU A 397 -5.39 -6.97 15.56
C GLU A 397 -5.85 -8.34 15.04
N THR A 398 -5.90 -8.51 13.72
CA THR A 398 -6.44 -9.71 13.10
C THR A 398 -5.31 -10.62 12.64
N ASP A 399 -5.28 -11.85 13.16
CA ASP A 399 -4.29 -12.84 12.74
C ASP A 399 -4.48 -13.25 11.27
N ALA A 400 -3.53 -12.84 10.43
CA ALA A 400 -3.47 -13.17 9.01
C ALA A 400 -2.35 -14.18 8.68
N SER A 401 -1.64 -14.71 9.68
CA SER A 401 -0.40 -15.51 9.49
C SER A 401 -0.60 -16.67 8.53
N LYS A 402 -1.71 -17.40 8.70
CA LYS A 402 -2.07 -18.53 7.85
C LYS A 402 -2.35 -18.11 6.41
N ALA A 403 -3.06 -16.99 6.22
CA ALA A 403 -3.40 -16.48 4.89
C ALA A 403 -2.14 -16.00 4.15
N VAL A 404 -1.24 -15.31 4.87
CA VAL A 404 0.07 -14.88 4.36
C VAL A 404 0.87 -16.09 3.91
N LEU A 405 0.98 -17.13 4.73
CA LEU A 405 1.73 -18.34 4.40
C LEU A 405 1.18 -19.04 3.15
N GLN A 406 -0.13 -19.27 3.09
CA GLN A 406 -0.76 -19.92 1.93
C GLN A 406 -0.55 -19.11 0.64
N ARG A 407 -0.72 -17.79 0.71
CA ARG A 407 -0.49 -16.91 -0.43
C ARG A 407 0.98 -16.93 -0.87
N SER A 408 1.93 -16.85 0.08
CA SER A 408 3.36 -16.91 -0.20
C SER A 408 3.74 -18.20 -0.93
N GLN A 409 3.17 -19.33 -0.52
CA GLN A 409 3.39 -20.62 -1.19
C GLN A 409 2.84 -20.62 -2.63
N ILE A 410 1.66 -20.03 -2.85
CA ILE A 410 1.09 -19.87 -4.19
C ILE A 410 2.02 -19.02 -5.05
N ILE A 411 2.51 -17.88 -4.54
CA ILE A 411 3.44 -16.99 -5.25
C ILE A 411 4.74 -17.71 -5.61
N ASP A 412 5.33 -18.46 -4.67
CA ASP A 412 6.55 -19.23 -4.93
C ASP A 412 6.34 -20.32 -5.99
N LEU A 413 5.16 -20.95 -6.01
CA LEU A 413 4.77 -21.89 -7.06
C LEU A 413 4.63 -21.18 -8.41
N THR A 414 4.05 -19.97 -8.44
CA THR A 414 3.97 -19.13 -9.65
C THR A 414 5.38 -18.85 -10.19
N LEU A 415 6.29 -18.41 -9.33
CA LEU A 415 7.66 -18.07 -9.70
C LEU A 415 8.36 -19.31 -10.28
N LYS A 416 8.24 -20.46 -9.60
CA LYS A 416 8.81 -21.73 -10.06
C LYS A 416 8.26 -22.16 -11.42
N ASN A 417 6.95 -22.06 -11.63
CA ASN A 417 6.30 -22.39 -12.91
C ASN A 417 6.74 -21.48 -14.06
N ASN A 418 7.20 -20.26 -13.75
CA ASN A 418 7.76 -19.31 -14.71
C ASN A 418 9.30 -19.35 -14.76
N HIS A 419 9.91 -20.44 -14.29
CA HIS A 419 11.37 -20.63 -14.24
C HIS A 419 12.12 -19.50 -13.50
N LYS A 420 11.47 -18.89 -12.50
CA LYS A 420 12.07 -17.92 -11.58
C LYS A 420 12.38 -18.59 -10.24
N MET A 421 13.31 -17.98 -9.50
CA MET A 421 13.64 -18.41 -8.14
C MET A 421 12.48 -18.09 -7.20
N SER A 422 12.05 -19.07 -6.42
CA SER A 422 11.13 -18.87 -5.29
C SER A 422 11.87 -18.09 -4.20
N VAL A 423 11.26 -17.06 -3.63
CA VAL A 423 11.90 -16.17 -2.65
C VAL A 423 11.06 -16.06 -1.38
N MET A 424 9.73 -16.23 -1.45
CA MET A 424 8.84 -15.95 -0.32
C MET A 424 9.14 -16.85 0.88
N PHE A 425 9.46 -18.13 0.65
CA PHE A 425 9.83 -19.07 1.72
C PHE A 425 11.08 -18.67 2.52
N SER A 426 11.94 -17.80 1.97
CA SER A 426 13.16 -17.35 2.64
C SER A 426 12.95 -16.10 3.50
N LEU A 427 11.79 -15.46 3.37
CA LEU A 427 11.42 -14.24 4.07
C LEU A 427 10.70 -14.55 5.40
N THR A 428 10.81 -13.64 6.36
CA THR A 428 10.01 -13.64 7.58
C THR A 428 8.53 -13.39 7.28
N GLU A 429 7.65 -13.65 8.24
CA GLU A 429 6.19 -13.50 8.03
C GLU A 429 5.78 -12.05 7.69
N GLU A 430 6.37 -11.06 8.37
CA GLU A 430 6.14 -9.64 8.09
C GLU A 430 6.65 -9.25 6.69
N GLU A 431 7.83 -9.74 6.30
CA GLU A 431 8.38 -9.52 4.97
C GLU A 431 7.53 -10.20 3.88
N GLN A 432 7.02 -11.41 4.14
CA GLN A 432 6.09 -12.11 3.25
C GLN A 432 4.77 -11.36 3.05
N LEU A 433 4.26 -10.71 4.10
CA LEU A 433 3.07 -9.87 4.03
C LEU A 433 3.30 -8.71 3.05
N ILE A 434 4.35 -7.92 3.28
CA ILE A 434 4.68 -6.72 2.50
C ILE A 434 5.06 -7.09 1.06
N ALA A 435 6.02 -8.00 0.88
CA ALA A 435 6.49 -8.42 -0.44
C ALA A 435 5.35 -9.07 -1.26
N GLY A 436 4.48 -9.85 -0.61
CA GLY A 436 3.36 -10.51 -1.27
C GLY A 436 2.28 -9.53 -1.70
N ASN A 437 1.98 -8.52 -0.87
CA ASN A 437 1.05 -7.45 -1.25
C ASN A 437 1.59 -6.63 -2.42
N GLN A 438 2.88 -6.31 -2.40
CA GLN A 438 3.51 -5.57 -3.51
C GLN A 438 3.53 -6.37 -4.80
N PHE A 439 3.86 -7.67 -4.74
CA PHE A 439 3.78 -8.57 -5.89
C PHE A 439 2.38 -8.58 -6.51
N MET A 440 1.36 -8.70 -5.67
CA MET A 440 -0.03 -8.72 -6.12
C MET A 440 -0.50 -7.37 -6.67
N ARG A 441 -0.15 -6.25 -6.04
CA ARG A 441 -0.41 -4.89 -6.57
C ARG A 441 0.17 -4.72 -7.97
N LEU A 442 1.39 -5.19 -8.18
CA LEU A 442 2.07 -5.08 -9.46
C LEU A 442 1.38 -5.95 -10.52
N LEU A 443 1.00 -7.18 -10.18
CA LEU A 443 0.22 -8.05 -11.07
C LEU A 443 -1.14 -7.45 -11.43
N ILE A 444 -1.87 -6.93 -10.45
CA ILE A 444 -3.16 -6.27 -10.67
C ILE A 444 -2.98 -5.06 -11.60
N SER A 445 -1.92 -4.26 -11.41
CA SER A 445 -1.66 -3.10 -12.26
C SER A 445 -1.41 -3.47 -13.71
N ARG A 446 -0.80 -4.64 -13.98
CA ARG A 446 -0.50 -5.11 -15.33
C ARG A 446 -1.65 -5.90 -15.96
N ALA A 447 -2.40 -6.64 -15.16
CA ALA A 447 -3.56 -7.41 -15.62
C ALA A 447 -4.83 -6.53 -15.76
N GLY A 448 -4.89 -5.40 -15.05
CA GLY A 448 -6.00 -4.44 -15.07
C GLY A 448 -6.99 -4.63 -13.92
N SER A 449 -7.18 -5.85 -13.42
CA SER A 449 -8.06 -6.14 -12.27
C SER A 449 -7.53 -7.32 -11.43
N LEU A 450 -8.05 -7.48 -10.21
CA LEU A 450 -7.74 -8.63 -9.37
C LEU A 450 -8.19 -9.95 -10.02
N LYS A 451 -9.40 -9.98 -10.60
CA LYS A 451 -9.94 -11.16 -11.29
C LYS A 451 -9.08 -11.58 -12.48
N ASP A 452 -8.56 -10.60 -13.23
CA ASP A 452 -7.68 -10.86 -14.38
C ASP A 452 -6.26 -11.29 -13.96
N ALA A 453 -5.80 -10.90 -12.76
CA ALA A 453 -4.49 -11.27 -12.23
C ALA A 453 -4.44 -12.73 -11.73
N ILE A 454 -5.56 -13.27 -11.22
CA ILE A 454 -5.66 -14.61 -10.62
C ILE A 454 -5.11 -15.73 -11.54
N PRO A 455 -5.46 -15.82 -12.84
CA PRO A 455 -4.93 -16.85 -13.74
C PRO A 455 -3.39 -16.84 -13.88
N TYR A 456 -2.77 -15.67 -13.75
CA TYR A 456 -1.31 -15.53 -13.81
C TYR A 456 -0.66 -16.05 -12.53
N VAL A 457 -1.26 -15.77 -11.37
CA VAL A 457 -0.75 -16.22 -10.06
C VAL A 457 -0.89 -17.73 -9.90
N ILE A 458 -2.01 -18.32 -10.34
CA ILE A 458 -2.18 -19.78 -10.24
C ILE A 458 -1.28 -20.53 -11.25
N GLY A 459 -0.63 -19.80 -12.18
CA GLY A 459 0.22 -20.38 -13.22
C GLY A 459 -0.56 -21.00 -14.38
N ARG A 460 -1.83 -20.61 -14.58
CA ARG A 460 -2.60 -20.98 -15.79
C ARG A 460 -2.13 -20.21 -17.02
N LYS A 461 -1.62 -18.99 -16.82
CA LYS A 461 -1.00 -18.15 -17.85
C LYS A 461 0.43 -17.80 -17.47
N LYS A 462 1.28 -17.53 -18.45
CA LYS A 462 2.68 -17.16 -18.19
C LYS A 462 2.79 -15.69 -17.83
N LEU A 463 3.67 -15.38 -16.87
CA LEU A 463 3.98 -14.00 -16.47
C LEU A 463 4.62 -13.20 -17.62
N GLU A 464 5.24 -13.88 -18.58
CA GLU A 464 5.81 -13.25 -19.79
C GLU A 464 4.75 -12.56 -20.66
N GLU A 465 3.50 -13.05 -20.66
CA GLU A 465 2.38 -12.50 -21.45
C GLU A 465 1.98 -11.10 -20.98
N ILE A 466 2.19 -10.80 -19.69
CA ILE A 466 1.97 -9.49 -19.08
C ILE A 466 3.28 -8.71 -18.89
N GLY A 467 4.36 -9.11 -19.58
CA GLY A 467 5.61 -8.36 -19.65
C GLY A 467 6.64 -8.65 -18.56
N PHE A 468 6.44 -9.64 -17.69
CA PHE A 468 7.45 -10.02 -16.70
C PHE A 468 8.49 -10.98 -17.30
N LYS A 469 9.56 -10.43 -17.89
CA LYS A 469 10.61 -11.25 -18.49
C LYS A 469 11.80 -11.55 -17.57
N ASN A 470 12.27 -10.65 -16.70
CA ASN A 470 13.40 -10.94 -15.79
C ASN A 470 13.61 -9.98 -14.57
N GLU A 471 12.85 -8.89 -14.42
CA GLU A 471 13.20 -7.79 -13.49
C GLU A 471 13.12 -8.15 -11.98
N PHE A 472 12.39 -9.19 -11.58
CA PHE A 472 11.95 -9.34 -10.18
C PHE A 472 12.86 -10.19 -9.26
N VAL A 473 13.73 -11.06 -9.80
CA VAL A 473 14.61 -11.89 -8.94
C VAL A 473 15.65 -11.04 -8.22
N ASP A 474 16.07 -9.93 -8.83
CA ASP A 474 17.02 -9.00 -8.22
C ASP A 474 16.32 -7.96 -7.32
N GLU A 475 15.08 -7.56 -7.64
CA GLU A 475 14.26 -6.66 -6.80
C GLU A 475 13.70 -7.31 -5.53
N LEU A 476 13.42 -8.61 -5.52
CA LEU A 476 13.01 -9.33 -4.31
C LEU A 476 14.17 -9.60 -3.35
N LYS A 477 15.40 -9.80 -3.87
CA LYS A 477 16.59 -10.01 -3.04
C LYS A 477 16.99 -8.76 -2.25
N SER A 478 16.66 -7.57 -2.74
CA SER A 478 16.93 -6.31 -2.07
C SER A 478 15.94 -5.98 -0.93
N VAL A 479 14.92 -6.83 -0.71
CA VAL A 479 13.93 -6.70 0.40
C VAL A 479 14.52 -7.12 1.75
N THR A 480 15.83 -7.01 1.95
CA THR A 480 16.40 -7.06 3.31
C THR A 480 16.26 -5.67 3.92
N ILE A 481 15.50 -5.57 5.02
CA ILE A 481 15.09 -4.35 5.73
C ILE A 481 16.21 -3.29 5.76
N LYS A 482 16.18 -2.39 4.78
CA LYS A 482 16.76 -1.04 4.86
C LYS A 482 15.74 -0.08 4.29
N SER A 483 15.06 0.61 5.20
CA SER A 483 14.09 1.69 4.98
C SER A 483 12.81 1.31 4.22
N ASN A 484 11.67 1.77 4.75
CA ASN A 484 10.30 1.56 4.26
C ASN A 484 9.99 2.18 2.88
N VAL A 485 10.88 2.10 1.91
CA VAL A 485 10.69 2.65 0.56
C VAL A 485 11.37 1.74 -0.46
N LEU A 486 10.59 1.07 -1.30
CA LEU A 486 11.06 0.47 -2.54
C LEU A 486 11.30 1.61 -3.55
N LEU A 487 12.56 1.90 -3.86
CA LEU A 487 12.93 2.75 -4.99
C LEU A 487 12.89 1.90 -6.28
N ILE A 488 11.80 2.02 -7.04
CA ILE A 488 11.67 1.38 -8.35
C ILE A 488 12.53 2.17 -9.37
N ASN A 489 13.59 1.55 -9.88
CA ASN A 489 14.40 2.13 -10.96
C ASN A 489 13.64 2.06 -12.29
N SER A 490 13.13 3.22 -12.75
CA SER A 490 12.32 3.36 -13.97
C SER A 490 13.13 3.38 -15.27
N SER A 491 14.12 2.50 -15.45
CA SER A 491 15.07 2.57 -16.59
C SER A 491 14.78 1.63 -17.78
N THR A 492 13.63 0.96 -17.87
CA THR A 492 13.34 0.03 -18.99
C THR A 492 11.96 0.18 -19.64
N ILE A 493 11.26 1.31 -19.46
CA ILE A 493 10.06 1.63 -20.26
C ILE A 493 10.48 2.51 -21.44
N GLY A 494 10.92 1.87 -22.52
CA GLY A 494 11.30 2.58 -23.74
C GLY A 494 11.73 1.66 -24.85
N GLU A 495 10.85 0.74 -25.29
CA GLU A 495 10.83 0.26 -26.68
C GLU A 495 9.50 -0.46 -26.97
N LYS A 496 8.49 0.34 -27.30
CA LYS A 496 7.61 0.14 -28.45
C LYS A 496 6.92 1.44 -28.82
#